data_AF-A0A1G6NCB2-F1
#
_entry.id   AF-A0A1G6NCB2-F1
#
_cell.length_a   1.000
_cell.length_b   1.000
_cell.length_c   1.000
_cell.angle_alpha   90.00
_cell.angle_beta   90.00
_cell.angle_gamma   90.00
#
_symmetry.space_group_name_H-M   'P 1'
#
loop_
_entity.id
_entity.type
_entity.pdbx_description
1 polymer ?
#
loop_
_entity_poly.entity_id
_entity_poly.type
_entity_poly.pdbx_seq_one_letter_code
_entity_poly.pdbx_strand_id
1 'polypeptide(L)'
;MEAFRAIVTRFPLRELDIRRCFNRDAQFRAICADYDEAVKALRRWQQAAKQGDREGSRKAADYERLVAELEAEALVHMNRP
;
A
#
# COMPACT_ATOMS: atom_id res chain seq x y z
N MET A 1 -6.40 -11.05 -8.24
CA MET A 1 -6.68 -9.60 -8.26
C MET A 1 -5.37 -8.89 -8.48
N GLU A 2 -5.33 -7.91 -9.38
CA GLU A 2 -4.08 -7.20 -9.70
C GLU A 2 -3.62 -6.38 -8.48
N ALA A 3 -2.43 -6.67 -7.95
CA ALA A 3 -1.87 -6.03 -6.76
C ALA A 3 -1.83 -4.49 -6.84
N PHE A 4 -1.79 -3.92 -8.05
CA PHE A 4 -1.77 -2.47 -8.24
C PHE A 4 -3.12 -1.77 -7.97
N ARG A 5 -4.24 -2.49 -7.81
CA ARG A 5 -5.56 -1.84 -7.62
C ARG A 5 -5.62 -1.01 -6.35
N ALA A 6 -4.98 -1.48 -5.28
CA ALA A 6 -4.93 -0.76 -4.02
C ALA A 6 -4.18 0.57 -4.20
N ILE A 7 -3.03 0.57 -4.89
CA ILE A 7 -2.23 1.78 -5.11
C ILE A 7 -2.91 2.74 -6.10
N VAL A 8 -3.65 2.23 -7.10
CA VAL A 8 -4.50 3.07 -7.98
C VAL A 8 -5.63 3.73 -7.22
N THR A 9 -6.27 3.01 -6.31
CA THR A 9 -7.32 3.59 -5.45
C THR A 9 -6.76 4.73 -4.60
N ARG A 10 -5.49 4.61 -4.18
CA ARG A 10 -4.79 5.65 -3.42
C ARG A 10 -4.36 6.84 -4.26
N PHE A 11 -3.88 6.60 -5.49
CA PHE A 11 -3.39 7.62 -6.42
C PHE A 11 -4.10 7.53 -7.78
N PRO A 12 -5.41 7.82 -7.85
CA PRO A 12 -6.20 7.61 -9.06
C PRO A 12 -5.72 8.46 -10.24
N LEU A 13 -5.22 9.67 -9.96
CA LEU A 13 -4.67 10.58 -10.97
C LEU A 13 -3.37 10.05 -11.62
N ARG A 14 -2.74 9.02 -11.04
CA ARG A 14 -1.50 8.42 -11.53
C ARG A 14 -1.70 7.02 -12.13
N GLU A 15 -2.93 6.63 -12.44
CA GLU A 15 -3.25 5.28 -12.90
C GLU A 15 -2.41 4.84 -14.11
N LEU A 16 -2.22 5.71 -15.10
CA LEU A 16 -1.43 5.39 -16.30
C LEU A 16 0.05 5.14 -15.96
N ASP A 17 0.63 5.95 -15.08
CA ASP A 17 2.02 5.80 -14.63
C ASP A 17 2.19 4.52 -13.81
N ILE A 18 1.25 4.24 -12.89
CA ILE A 18 1.21 3.01 -12.11
C ILE A 18 1.16 1.79 -13.03
N ARG A 19 0.26 1.76 -14.01
CA ARG A 19 0.15 0.64 -14.97
C ARG A 19 1.43 0.49 -15.79
N ARG A 20 2.04 1.60 -16.22
CA ARG A 20 3.31 1.60 -16.96
C ARG A 20 4.47 1.05 -16.13
N CYS A 21 4.63 1.51 -14.89
CA CYS A 21 5.66 1.03 -13.96
C CYS A 21 5.42 -0.44 -13.61
N PHE A 22 4.18 -0.83 -13.30
CA PHE A 22 3.83 -2.21 -12.96
C PHE A 22 4.19 -3.21 -14.08
N ASN A 23 4.04 -2.83 -15.34
CA ASN A 23 4.41 -3.71 -16.45
C ASN A 23 5.93 -3.84 -16.65
N ARG A 24 6.71 -2.78 -16.38
CA ARG A 24 8.14 -2.73 -16.70
C ARG A 24 9.08 -2.99 -15.53
N ASP A 25 8.65 -2.71 -14.30
CA ASP A 25 9.50 -2.67 -13.10
C ASP A 25 9.06 -3.76 -12.12
N ALA A 26 9.90 -4.78 -11.97
CA ALA A 26 9.64 -5.90 -11.06
C ALA A 26 9.68 -5.48 -9.59
N GLN A 27 10.51 -4.50 -9.22
CA GLN A 27 10.56 -3.98 -7.85
C GLN A 27 9.28 -3.20 -7.55
N PHE A 28 8.79 -2.39 -8.49
CA PHE A 28 7.51 -1.71 -8.33
C PHE A 28 6.33 -2.69 -8.20
N ARG A 29 6.35 -3.83 -8.91
CA ARG A 29 5.34 -4.88 -8.72
C ARG A 29 5.37 -5.46 -7.31
N ALA A 30 6.57 -5.71 -6.75
CA ALA A 30 6.71 -6.17 -5.38
C ALA A 30 6.15 -5.14 -4.39
N ILE A 31 6.50 -3.86 -4.54
CA ILE A 31 5.95 -2.77 -3.71
C ILE A 31 4.41 -2.74 -3.78
N CYS A 32 3.82 -2.91 -4.96
CA CYS A 32 2.36 -2.96 -5.10
C CYS A 32 1.74 -4.17 -4.38
N ALA A 33 2.39 -5.32 -4.38
CA ALA A 33 1.94 -6.51 -3.66
C ALA A 33 2.01 -6.29 -2.14
N ASP A 34 3.16 -5.81 -1.65
CA ASP A 34 3.38 -5.50 -0.24
C ASP A 34 2.38 -4.45 0.25
N TYR A 35 2.12 -3.42 -0.56
CA TYR A 35 1.15 -2.37 -0.26
C TYR A 35 -0.28 -2.93 -0.15
N ASP A 36 -0.71 -3.78 -1.07
CA ASP A 36 -2.04 -4.39 -1.03
C ASP A 36 -2.21 -5.28 0.22
N GLU A 37 -1.17 -6.05 0.59
CA GLU A 37 -1.18 -6.84 1.82
C GLU A 37 -1.18 -5.98 3.08
N ALA A 38 -0.35 -4.93 3.13
CA ALA A 38 -0.27 -4.01 4.25
C ALA A 38 -1.59 -3.26 4.47
N VAL A 39 -2.26 -2.79 3.41
CA VAL A 39 -3.57 -2.14 3.52
C VAL A 39 -4.64 -3.11 4.03
N LYS A 40 -4.63 -4.37 3.59
CA LYS A 40 -5.56 -5.39 4.09
C LYS A 40 -5.32 -5.70 5.57
N ALA A 41 -4.06 -5.85 5.97
CA ALA A 41 -3.68 -6.06 7.36
C ALA A 41 -4.07 -4.86 8.22
N LEU A 42 -3.80 -3.63 7.76
CA LEU A 42 -4.19 -2.40 8.44
C LEU A 42 -5.68 -2.36 8.73
N ARG A 43 -6.52 -2.65 7.73
CA ARG A 43 -7.98 -2.67 7.90
C ARG A 43 -8.43 -3.66 8.98
N ARG A 44 -7.81 -4.85 9.04
CA ARG A 44 -8.09 -5.86 10.08
C ARG A 44 -7.72 -5.34 11.47
N TRP A 45 -6.53 -4.76 11.61
CA TRP A 45 -6.06 -4.24 12.89
C TRP A 45 -6.83 -3.01 13.35
N GLN A 46 -7.23 -2.12 12.45
CA GLN A 46 -8.13 -1.01 12.75
C GLN A 46 -9.50 -1.50 13.20
N GLN A 47 -10.01 -2.60 12.63
CA GLN A 47 -11.26 -3.21 13.09
C GLN A 47 -11.13 -3.84 14.49
N ALA A 48 -10.00 -4.48 14.80
CA ALA A 48 -9.72 -4.99 16.14
C ALA A 48 -9.58 -3.85 17.16
N ALA A 49 -8.86 -2.78 16.80
CA ALA A 49 -8.72 -1.58 17.62
C ALA A 49 -10.08 -0.95 17.97
N LYS A 50 -11.00 -0.87 16.99
CA LYS A 50 -12.38 -0.37 17.21
C LYS A 50 -13.18 -1.23 18.19
N GLN A 51 -12.84 -2.50 18.36
CA GLN A 51 -13.46 -3.41 19.32
C GLN A 51 -12.79 -3.34 20.71
N GLY A 52 -11.84 -2.43 20.92
CA GLY A 52 -11.15 -2.25 22.20
C GLY A 52 -9.90 -3.11 22.38
N ASP A 53 -9.45 -3.81 21.33
CA ASP A 53 -8.20 -4.57 21.38
C ASP A 53 -6.98 -3.64 21.33
N ARG A 54 -6.21 -3.63 22.43
CA ARG A 54 -4.98 -2.83 22.55
C ARG A 54 -3.87 -3.30 21.61
N GLU A 55 -3.80 -4.60 21.30
CA GLU A 55 -2.85 -5.11 20.32
C GLU A 55 -3.21 -4.61 18.93
N GLY A 56 -4.49 -4.69 18.57
CA GLY A 56 -5.05 -4.10 17.37
C GLY A 56 -4.71 -2.63 17.20
N SER A 57 -4.81 -1.81 18.26
CA SER A 57 -4.41 -0.40 18.20
C SER A 57 -2.93 -0.20 17.88
N ARG A 58 -2.05 -1.00 18.49
CA ARG A 58 -0.60 -0.93 18.24
C ARG A 58 -0.25 -1.38 16.84
N LYS A 59 -0.78 -2.52 16.41
CA LYS A 59 -0.58 -3.05 15.06
C LYS A 59 -1.14 -2.13 13.99
N ALA A 60 -2.28 -1.49 14.22
CA ALA A 60 -2.80 -0.48 13.30
C ALA A 60 -1.78 0.66 13.10
N ALA A 61 -1.21 1.20 14.17
CA ALA A 61 -0.19 2.25 14.09
C ALA A 61 1.13 1.79 13.43
N ASP A 62 1.51 0.51 13.59
CA ASP A 62 2.65 -0.06 12.86
C ASP A 62 2.37 -0.16 11.36
N TYR A 63 1.20 -0.69 10.98
CA TYR A 63 0.83 -0.85 9.58
C TYR A 63 0.52 0.49 8.89
N GLU A 64 0.05 1.51 9.60
CA GLU A 64 -0.10 2.87 9.07
C GLU A 64 1.25 3.45 8.62
N ARG A 65 2.30 3.23 9.41
CA ARG A 65 3.68 3.63 9.05
C ARG A 65 4.18 2.85 7.84
N LEU A 66 4.02 1.52 7.86
CA LEU A 66 4.42 0.68 6.73
C LEU A 66 3.72 1.06 5.42
N VAL A 67 2.41 1.32 5.47
CA VAL A 67 1.65 1.78 4.30
C VAL A 67 2.20 3.11 3.78
N ALA A 68 2.51 4.06 4.66
CA ALA A 68 3.10 5.34 4.26
C ALA A 68 4.51 5.19 3.65
N GLU A 69 5.33 4.29 4.18
CA GLU A 69 6.65 3.96 3.63
C GLU A 69 6.52 3.38 2.21
N LEU A 70 5.63 2.40 2.01
CA LEU A 70 5.36 1.80 0.71
C LEU A 70 4.77 2.80 -0.30
N GLU A 71 3.93 3.74 0.14
CA GLU A 71 3.45 4.85 -0.69
C GLU A 71 4.59 5.73 -1.17
N ALA A 72 5.52 6.07 -0.28
CA ALA A 72 6.69 6.90 -0.62
C ALA A 72 7.61 6.17 -1.60
N GLU A 73 7.89 4.89 -1.39
CA GLU A 73 8.67 4.07 -2.32
C GLU A 73 8.00 3.98 -3.69
N ALA A 74 6.69 3.70 -3.73
CA ALA A 74 5.93 3.66 -4.98
C ALA A 74 6.02 4.99 -5.74
N LEU A 75 5.91 6.13 -5.06
CA LEU A 75 6.04 7.46 -5.68
C LEU A 75 7.43 7.71 -6.26
N VAL A 76 8.49 7.26 -5.57
CA VAL A 76 9.87 7.35 -6.10
C VAL A 76 9.98 6.59 -7.41
N HIS A 77 9.45 5.36 -7.47
CA HIS A 77 9.46 4.56 -8.70
C HIS A 77 8.64 5.20 -9.84
N MET A 78 7.50 5.83 -9.53
CA MET A 78 6.69 6.54 -10.53
C MET A 78 7.36 7.81 -11.09
N ASN A 79 8.24 8.44 -10.32
CA ASN A 79 8.93 9.69 -10.71
C ASN A 79 10.30 9.44 -11.38
N ARG A 80 10.76 8.19 -11.47
CA ARG A 80 11.99 7.87 -12.20
C ARG A 80 11.76 8.02 -13.72
N PRO A 81 12.68 8.67 -14.45
CA PRO A 81 12.57 8.88 -15.89
C PRO A 81 12.66 7.59 -16.71
#